data_AF-A0A2E8HJE2-F1
#
_entry.id   AF-A0A2E8HJE2-F1
#
_cell.length_a   1.000
_cell.length_b   1.000
_cell.length_c   1.000
_cell.angle_alpha   90.00
_cell.angle_beta   90.00
_cell.angle_gamma   90.00
#
_symmetry.space_group_name_H-M   'P 1'
#
loop_
_entity.id
_entity.type
_entity.pdbx_description
1 polymer ?
#
loop_
_entity_poly.entity_id
_entity_poly.type
_entity_poly.pdbx_seq_one_letter_code
_entity_poly.pdbx_strand_id
1 'polypeptide(L)'
;VGEWFGAWRAWDGIRALDYLLSRPEVDRRRVGLTGNSGGGTMTTWMWAIEPRITMAAPSCFVTTFTANFENELPADCEQYPPGVVGSGLEMADFIIARAPDPVLLLGQQYCFFDLRGLEEAYGEVRSFYDVLRVPPENARLFVGPRRHGFFRENQEAMVDFFCCHAGLKRPKRVARIVGLGAAAVNVTPKGNTVAAGAVPIYTQTARRATELRDRRPAPAADRLKTLLAECLHLPERKKLLPPHFRVLRPAHLQGRTIARYMVETELPARALLHKRMSDASRAYSLDVEKTVHLLLPHVSSAEDLVSDPLGHASEGRHSLYALDTRGMGDFMPEAERRNFTYPYGMDYMYHGYGLLFGESYLGRRVHDVLSTLDLLVSEGARDIHLYGRGQGALLALFAALFHSRIRKVVLKNAPLSYGDWTQAPLVAWPAANFPRGVLHHFDIPDCIRALGEKVTLRQPWGPDMKPLRAEQARRRLKQLGLPLRRLSRS
;
A
#
# COMPACT_ATOMS: atom_id res chain seq x y z
N VAL A 1 11.21 1.17 -5.27
CA VAL A 1 11.73 1.40 -6.65
C VAL A 1 10.64 1.50 -7.72
N GLY A 2 9.35 1.45 -7.38
CA GLY A 2 8.25 1.75 -8.31
C GLY A 2 7.78 0.59 -9.20
N GLU A 3 8.46 -0.54 -9.15
CA GLU A 3 8.03 -1.78 -9.81
C GLU A 3 6.94 -2.49 -9.01
N TRP A 4 6.14 -3.31 -9.70
CA TRP A 4 5.03 -4.06 -9.11
C TRP A 4 5.29 -5.56 -9.19
N PHE A 5 5.13 -6.27 -8.08
CA PHE A 5 5.45 -7.71 -8.00
C PHE A 5 4.64 -8.55 -8.98
N GLY A 6 3.37 -8.20 -9.24
CA GLY A 6 2.53 -8.92 -10.21
C GLY A 6 3.08 -8.88 -11.63
N ALA A 7 3.74 -7.78 -12.04
CA ALA A 7 4.38 -7.69 -13.36
C ALA A 7 5.58 -8.64 -13.47
N TRP A 8 6.38 -8.77 -12.41
CA TRP A 8 7.49 -9.73 -12.36
C TRP A 8 6.99 -11.18 -12.42
N ARG A 9 5.94 -11.51 -11.66
CA ARG A 9 5.35 -12.85 -11.71
C ARG A 9 4.74 -13.17 -13.08
N ALA A 10 4.08 -12.20 -13.72
CA ALA A 10 3.56 -12.36 -15.07
C ALA A 10 4.70 -12.56 -16.09
N TRP A 11 5.79 -11.81 -15.96
CA TRP A 11 6.98 -11.97 -16.80
C TRP A 11 7.59 -13.37 -16.65
N ASP A 12 7.71 -13.88 -15.42
CA ASP A 12 8.17 -15.26 -15.17
C ASP A 12 7.25 -16.28 -15.85
N GLY A 13 5.93 -16.07 -15.77
CA GLY A 13 4.94 -16.89 -16.47
C GLY A 13 5.12 -16.88 -17.99
N ILE A 14 5.38 -15.72 -18.58
CA ILE A 14 5.64 -15.59 -20.03
C ILE A 14 6.95 -16.32 -20.40
N ARG A 15 8.01 -16.21 -19.58
CA ARG A 15 9.27 -16.94 -19.83
C ARG A 15 9.09 -18.46 -19.69
N ALA A 16 8.29 -18.90 -18.73
CA ALA A 16 7.92 -20.31 -18.59
C ALA A 16 7.14 -20.80 -19.83
N LEU A 17 6.24 -19.97 -20.36
CA LEU A 17 5.53 -20.25 -21.59
C LEU A 17 6.48 -20.32 -22.80
N ASP A 18 7.47 -19.42 -22.92
CA ASP A 18 8.48 -19.48 -23.99
C ASP A 18 9.18 -20.84 -24.02
N TYR A 19 9.63 -21.30 -22.84
CA TYR A 19 10.24 -22.61 -22.70
C TYR A 19 9.26 -23.73 -23.06
N LEU A 20 8.04 -23.71 -22.52
CA LEU A 20 7.02 -24.72 -22.80
C LEU A 20 6.74 -24.84 -24.31
N LEU A 21 6.58 -23.72 -25.01
CA LEU A 21 6.29 -23.72 -26.44
C LEU A 21 7.50 -24.09 -27.32
N SER A 22 8.72 -24.14 -26.76
CA SER A 22 9.91 -24.65 -27.45
C SER A 22 9.98 -26.18 -27.51
N ARG A 23 9.16 -26.86 -26.69
CA ARG A 23 9.15 -28.31 -26.56
C ARG A 23 8.49 -28.97 -27.77
N PRO A 24 9.09 -30.00 -28.40
CA PRO A 24 8.51 -30.68 -29.56
C PRO A 24 7.21 -31.42 -29.22
N GLU A 25 6.98 -31.73 -27.95
CA GLU A 25 5.78 -32.42 -27.47
C GLU A 25 4.56 -31.48 -27.34
N VAL A 26 4.76 -30.15 -27.44
CA VAL A 26 3.72 -29.15 -27.18
C VAL A 26 3.11 -28.62 -28.48
N ASP A 27 1.79 -28.76 -28.61
CA ASP A 27 1.05 -28.11 -29.68
C ASP A 27 0.78 -26.64 -29.36
N ARG A 28 1.52 -25.77 -30.06
CA ARG A 28 1.44 -24.31 -29.89
C ARG A 28 0.09 -23.71 -30.28
N ARG A 29 -0.78 -24.46 -30.96
CA ARG A 29 -2.12 -24.00 -31.36
C ARG A 29 -3.18 -24.22 -30.29
N ARG A 30 -2.85 -24.92 -29.20
CA ARG A 30 -3.81 -25.36 -28.16
C ARG A 30 -3.19 -25.22 -26.78
N VAL A 31 -3.17 -24.00 -26.27
CA VAL A 31 -2.49 -23.63 -25.02
C VAL A 31 -3.51 -23.11 -24.01
N GLY A 32 -3.85 -23.94 -23.02
CA GLY A 32 -4.73 -23.57 -21.92
C GLY A 32 -3.97 -22.99 -20.73
N LEU A 33 -4.51 -21.93 -20.11
CA LEU A 33 -3.98 -21.36 -18.87
C LEU A 33 -5.00 -21.49 -17.73
N THR A 34 -4.59 -22.03 -16.59
CA THR A 34 -5.43 -22.17 -15.41
C THR A 34 -4.61 -22.09 -14.13
N GLY A 35 -5.25 -21.63 -13.07
CA GLY A 35 -4.72 -21.67 -11.72
C GLY A 35 -5.78 -21.26 -10.71
N ASN A 36 -5.51 -21.56 -9.43
CA ASN A 36 -6.43 -21.27 -8.33
C ASN A 36 -5.87 -20.20 -7.38
N SER A 37 -6.70 -19.27 -6.90
CA SER A 37 -6.29 -18.20 -5.98
C SER A 37 -5.19 -17.33 -6.58
N GLY A 38 -3.99 -17.25 -6.01
CA GLY A 38 -2.84 -16.62 -6.66
C GLY A 38 -2.52 -17.18 -8.06
N GLY A 39 -2.83 -18.45 -8.35
CA GLY A 39 -2.78 -18.98 -9.71
C GLY A 39 -3.90 -18.45 -10.62
N GLY A 40 -5.08 -18.16 -10.05
CA GLY A 40 -6.18 -17.50 -10.75
C GLY A 40 -5.88 -16.03 -11.04
N THR A 41 -5.21 -15.35 -10.10
CA THR A 41 -4.60 -14.02 -10.31
C THR A 41 -3.69 -14.04 -11.52
N MET A 42 -2.76 -15.00 -11.58
CA MET A 42 -1.82 -15.09 -12.69
C MET A 42 -2.48 -15.49 -14.01
N THR A 43 -3.50 -16.35 -13.94
CA THR A 43 -4.30 -16.68 -15.12
C THR A 43 -4.96 -15.43 -15.70
N THR A 44 -5.53 -14.58 -14.84
CA THR A 44 -6.19 -13.33 -15.23
C THR A 44 -5.21 -12.32 -15.83
N TRP A 45 -4.08 -12.06 -15.16
CA TRP A 45 -3.09 -11.10 -15.67
C TRP A 45 -2.42 -11.56 -16.96
N MET A 46 -2.01 -12.82 -17.05
CA MET A 46 -1.38 -13.35 -18.26
C MET A 46 -2.36 -13.42 -19.43
N TRP A 47 -3.62 -13.78 -19.18
CA TRP A 47 -4.66 -13.81 -20.22
C TRP A 47 -4.74 -12.47 -20.96
N ALA A 48 -4.79 -11.37 -20.22
CA ALA A 48 -4.87 -10.02 -20.79
C ALA A 48 -3.67 -9.62 -21.65
N ILE A 49 -2.46 -10.14 -21.39
CA ILE A 49 -1.21 -9.64 -21.99
C ILE A 49 -0.45 -10.64 -22.87
N GLU A 50 -0.86 -11.91 -22.92
CA GLU A 50 -0.13 -12.97 -23.61
C GLU A 50 -0.97 -13.67 -24.69
N PRO A 51 -0.87 -13.23 -25.96
CA PRO A 51 -1.72 -13.70 -27.06
C PRO A 51 -1.54 -15.17 -27.43
N ARG A 52 -0.45 -15.83 -27.01
CA ARG A 52 -0.20 -17.25 -27.33
C ARG A 52 -1.04 -18.23 -26.51
N ILE A 53 -1.68 -17.77 -25.44
CA ILE A 53 -2.68 -18.54 -24.70
C ILE A 53 -3.97 -18.53 -25.51
N THR A 54 -4.52 -19.71 -25.78
CA THR A 54 -5.70 -19.87 -26.66
C THR A 54 -6.99 -20.08 -25.88
N MET A 55 -6.91 -20.38 -24.59
CA MET A 55 -8.07 -20.55 -23.70
C MET A 55 -7.64 -20.38 -22.24
N ALA A 56 -8.52 -19.83 -21.40
CA ALA A 56 -8.20 -19.59 -19.99
C ALA A 56 -9.30 -20.06 -19.03
N ALA A 57 -8.88 -20.46 -17.83
CA ALA A 57 -9.78 -20.86 -16.75
C ALA A 57 -9.27 -20.39 -15.38
N PRO A 58 -9.39 -19.09 -15.04
CA PRO A 58 -9.03 -18.58 -13.72
C PRO A 58 -10.00 -19.10 -12.65
N SER A 59 -9.45 -19.63 -11.55
CA SER A 59 -10.24 -20.21 -10.45
C SER A 59 -10.06 -19.49 -9.12
N CYS A 60 -11.18 -19.25 -8.43
CA CYS A 60 -11.26 -18.70 -7.09
C CYS A 60 -10.39 -17.45 -6.90
N PHE A 61 -10.54 -16.48 -7.81
CA PHE A 61 -9.86 -15.18 -7.76
C PHE A 61 -10.75 -14.07 -8.33
N VAL A 62 -11.25 -14.26 -9.56
CA VAL A 62 -12.09 -13.26 -10.23
C VAL A 62 -13.34 -13.02 -9.38
N THR A 63 -13.53 -11.76 -9.02
CA THR A 63 -14.68 -11.18 -8.32
C THR A 63 -14.74 -9.71 -8.79
N THR A 64 -15.12 -8.76 -7.94
CA THR A 64 -14.89 -7.33 -8.20
C THR A 64 -13.94 -6.70 -7.18
N PHE A 65 -13.18 -5.69 -7.57
CA PHE A 65 -12.40 -4.87 -6.63
C PHE A 65 -13.32 -4.22 -5.60
N THR A 66 -14.53 -3.82 -6.00
CA THR A 66 -15.56 -3.29 -5.10
C THR A 66 -15.97 -4.30 -4.03
N ALA A 67 -16.33 -5.53 -4.40
CA ALA A 67 -16.72 -6.55 -3.43
C ALA A 67 -15.57 -6.88 -2.46
N ASN A 68 -14.33 -6.92 -2.95
CA ASN A 68 -13.17 -7.10 -2.06
C ASN A 68 -13.03 -5.93 -1.07
N PHE A 69 -13.31 -4.70 -1.48
CA PHE A 69 -13.20 -3.53 -0.61
C PHE A 69 -14.30 -3.52 0.45
N GLU A 70 -15.55 -3.72 0.03
CA GLU A 70 -16.73 -3.70 0.90
C GLU A 70 -16.72 -4.85 1.92
N ASN A 71 -16.15 -6.00 1.55
CA ASN A 71 -15.98 -7.14 2.45
C ASN A 71 -14.73 -7.03 3.34
N GLU A 72 -14.01 -5.90 3.30
CA GLU A 72 -12.77 -5.68 4.04
C GLU A 72 -11.71 -6.78 3.78
N LEU A 73 -11.62 -7.26 2.53
CA LEU A 73 -10.74 -8.36 2.15
C LEU A 73 -9.37 -7.83 1.66
N PRO A 74 -8.31 -7.95 2.48
CA PRO A 74 -6.94 -7.74 2.02
C PRO A 74 -6.53 -8.78 0.97
N ALA A 75 -5.70 -8.36 0.03
CA ALA A 75 -5.24 -9.16 -1.11
C ALA A 75 -3.70 -9.23 -1.14
N ASP A 76 -3.13 -10.23 -1.80
CA ASP A 76 -1.67 -10.30 -1.97
C ASP A 76 -1.13 -9.12 -2.81
N CYS A 77 0.16 -8.81 -2.69
CA CYS A 77 0.72 -7.61 -3.34
C CYS A 77 0.65 -7.63 -4.88
N GLU A 78 0.66 -8.82 -5.50
CA GLU A 78 0.41 -9.03 -6.94
C GLU A 78 -1.06 -8.92 -7.36
N GLN A 79 -1.98 -8.71 -6.40
CA GLN A 79 -3.42 -8.52 -6.65
C GLN A 79 -3.82 -7.04 -6.61
N TYR A 80 -2.88 -6.13 -6.31
CA TYR A 80 -3.07 -4.67 -6.37
C TYR A 80 -2.33 -4.03 -7.55
N PRO A 81 -2.74 -4.27 -8.82
CA PRO A 81 -2.14 -3.61 -9.98
C PRO A 81 -2.30 -2.08 -9.90
N PRO A 82 -1.21 -1.30 -9.85
CA PRO A 82 -1.32 0.13 -9.61
C PRO A 82 -2.08 0.89 -10.71
N GLY A 83 -3.05 1.71 -10.33
CA GLY A 83 -3.80 2.61 -11.21
C GLY A 83 -4.98 2.00 -11.97
N VAL A 84 -5.25 0.71 -11.79
CA VAL A 84 -6.31 -0.01 -12.53
C VAL A 84 -7.70 0.56 -12.23
N VAL A 85 -8.09 0.62 -10.95
CA VAL A 85 -9.39 1.19 -10.56
C VAL A 85 -9.45 2.69 -10.86
N GLY A 86 -8.34 3.42 -10.67
CA GLY A 86 -8.25 4.84 -11.02
C GLY A 86 -8.44 5.13 -12.51
N SER A 87 -8.18 4.15 -13.37
CA SER A 87 -8.42 4.22 -14.81
C SER A 87 -9.83 3.78 -15.21
N GLY A 88 -10.68 3.43 -14.24
CA GLY A 88 -12.04 2.94 -14.46
C GLY A 88 -12.13 1.46 -14.83
N LEU A 89 -11.08 0.68 -14.58
CA LEU A 89 -11.05 -0.77 -14.89
C LEU A 89 -11.44 -1.61 -13.68
N GLU A 90 -12.13 -2.72 -13.96
CA GLU A 90 -12.50 -3.81 -13.06
C GLU A 90 -11.77 -5.12 -13.45
N MET A 91 -11.79 -6.15 -12.59
CA MET A 91 -11.21 -7.46 -12.87
C MET A 91 -11.76 -8.10 -14.15
N ALA A 92 -13.03 -7.84 -14.47
CA ALA A 92 -13.69 -8.32 -15.69
C ALA A 92 -13.01 -7.78 -16.96
N ASP A 93 -12.50 -6.55 -16.96
CA ASP A 93 -11.86 -5.93 -18.13
C ASP A 93 -10.63 -6.72 -18.61
N PHE A 94 -9.89 -7.32 -17.68
CA PHE A 94 -8.74 -8.17 -18.03
C PHE A 94 -9.16 -9.44 -18.76
N ILE A 95 -10.38 -9.92 -18.50
CA ILE A 95 -10.97 -11.06 -19.20
C ILE A 95 -11.52 -10.61 -20.56
N ILE A 96 -12.22 -9.48 -20.59
CA ILE A 96 -12.82 -8.87 -21.79
C ILE A 96 -11.77 -8.47 -22.82
N ALA A 97 -10.56 -8.09 -22.41
CA ALA A 97 -9.45 -7.69 -23.28
C ALA A 97 -9.09 -8.73 -24.37
N ARG A 98 -9.52 -9.99 -24.22
CA ARG A 98 -9.31 -11.09 -25.16
C ARG A 98 -10.58 -11.62 -25.80
N ALA A 99 -11.73 -10.99 -25.57
CA ALA A 99 -12.97 -11.40 -26.23
C ALA A 99 -12.77 -11.40 -27.76
N PRO A 100 -13.18 -12.45 -28.49
CA PRO A 100 -14.02 -13.57 -28.07
C PRO A 100 -13.28 -14.89 -27.74
N ASP A 101 -11.98 -14.84 -27.42
CA ASP A 101 -11.17 -16.04 -27.15
C ASP A 101 -11.77 -16.84 -25.95
N PRO A 102 -11.74 -18.19 -25.97
CA PRO A 102 -12.45 -18.98 -24.95
C PRO A 102 -12.01 -18.76 -23.50
N VAL A 103 -12.95 -18.41 -22.61
CA VAL A 103 -12.73 -18.30 -21.16
C VAL A 103 -13.78 -19.02 -20.29
N LEU A 104 -13.34 -19.65 -19.21
CA LEU A 104 -14.19 -20.23 -18.16
C LEU A 104 -13.85 -19.62 -16.79
N LEU A 105 -14.77 -18.86 -16.20
CA LEU A 105 -14.59 -18.38 -14.83
C LEU A 105 -15.00 -19.47 -13.83
N LEU A 106 -14.14 -19.77 -12.87
CA LEU A 106 -14.33 -20.83 -11.89
C LEU A 106 -14.41 -20.25 -10.47
N GLY A 107 -15.46 -20.61 -9.72
CA GLY A 107 -15.68 -20.20 -8.34
C GLY A 107 -16.05 -21.33 -7.40
N GLN A 108 -16.30 -20.99 -6.15
CA GLN A 108 -16.81 -21.89 -5.10
C GLN A 108 -17.86 -21.16 -4.26
N GLN A 109 -18.93 -21.88 -3.90
CA GLN A 109 -20.08 -21.37 -3.14
C GLN A 109 -19.69 -20.73 -1.80
N TYR A 110 -18.68 -21.28 -1.12
CA TYR A 110 -18.24 -20.86 0.20
C TYR A 110 -16.80 -20.31 0.17
N CYS A 111 -16.39 -19.73 -0.96
CA CYS A 111 -15.12 -19.02 -1.08
C CYS A 111 -15.16 -17.68 -0.34
N PHE A 112 -14.01 -17.20 0.14
CA PHE A 112 -13.88 -15.84 0.63
C PHE A 112 -13.70 -14.82 -0.51
N PHE A 113 -13.22 -15.23 -1.69
CA PHE A 113 -13.43 -14.42 -2.90
C PHE A 113 -14.92 -14.48 -3.24
N ASP A 114 -15.56 -13.33 -3.18
CA ASP A 114 -17.01 -13.23 -3.13
C ASP A 114 -17.66 -13.74 -4.42
N LEU A 115 -18.62 -14.66 -4.25
CA LEU A 115 -19.41 -15.19 -5.35
C LEU A 115 -20.25 -14.10 -6.03
N ARG A 116 -20.76 -13.12 -5.28
CA ARG A 116 -21.56 -12.01 -5.84
C ARG A 116 -20.77 -11.23 -6.87
N GLY A 117 -19.54 -10.85 -6.52
CA GLY A 117 -18.63 -10.17 -7.45
C GLY A 117 -18.17 -11.06 -8.61
N LEU A 118 -18.08 -12.38 -8.42
CA LEU A 118 -17.79 -13.30 -9.52
C LEU A 118 -18.94 -13.38 -10.53
N GLU A 119 -20.17 -13.45 -10.03
CA GLU A 119 -21.39 -13.45 -10.86
C GLU A 119 -21.55 -12.13 -11.63
N GLU A 120 -21.27 -11.00 -10.97
CA GLU A 120 -21.24 -9.67 -11.59
C GLU A 120 -20.18 -9.58 -12.70
N ALA A 121 -18.92 -9.91 -12.40
CA ALA A 121 -17.84 -9.91 -13.37
C ALA A 121 -18.12 -10.85 -14.56
N TYR A 122 -18.71 -12.03 -14.31
CA TYR A 122 -19.13 -12.92 -15.39
C TYR A 122 -20.25 -12.33 -16.23
N GLY A 123 -21.23 -11.66 -15.62
CA GLY A 123 -22.31 -10.96 -16.33
C GLY A 123 -21.76 -9.93 -17.32
N GLU A 124 -20.78 -9.13 -16.88
CA GLU A 124 -20.08 -8.18 -17.76
C GLU A 124 -19.37 -8.88 -18.91
N VAL A 125 -18.53 -9.88 -18.62
CA VAL A 125 -17.83 -10.68 -19.65
C VAL A 125 -18.83 -11.27 -20.64
N ARG A 126 -19.93 -11.86 -20.17
CA ARG A 126 -20.96 -12.47 -21.02
C ARG A 126 -21.59 -11.45 -21.96
N SER A 127 -21.91 -10.26 -21.47
CA SER A 127 -22.53 -9.20 -22.27
C SER A 127 -21.69 -8.81 -23.50
N PHE A 128 -20.36 -8.75 -23.36
CA PHE A 128 -19.46 -8.49 -24.48
C PHE A 128 -19.45 -9.64 -25.50
N TYR A 129 -19.47 -10.89 -25.03
CA TYR A 129 -19.50 -12.07 -25.92
C TYR A 129 -20.84 -12.16 -26.67
N ASP A 130 -21.95 -11.76 -26.05
CA ASP A 130 -23.26 -11.64 -26.71
C ASP A 130 -23.24 -10.59 -27.81
N VAL A 131 -22.65 -9.41 -27.56
CA VAL A 131 -22.49 -8.35 -28.57
C VAL A 131 -21.64 -8.83 -29.76
N LEU A 132 -20.58 -9.59 -29.49
CA LEU A 132 -19.73 -10.20 -30.51
C LEU A 132 -20.40 -11.38 -31.25
N ARG A 133 -21.59 -11.79 -30.81
CA ARG A 133 -22.38 -12.89 -31.39
C ARG A 133 -21.62 -14.21 -31.47
N VAL A 134 -20.75 -14.45 -30.49
CA VAL A 134 -20.01 -15.71 -30.41
C VAL A 134 -20.78 -16.76 -29.61
N PRO A 135 -20.57 -18.05 -29.89
CA PRO A 135 -21.32 -19.11 -29.24
C PRO A 135 -21.23 -19.05 -27.70
N PRO A 136 -22.31 -19.36 -26.96
CA PRO A 136 -22.32 -19.34 -25.50
C PRO A 136 -21.19 -20.14 -24.86
N GLU A 137 -20.73 -21.21 -25.50
CA GLU A 137 -19.62 -22.05 -25.05
C GLU A 137 -18.26 -21.34 -24.99
N ASN A 138 -18.09 -20.17 -25.60
CA ASN A 138 -16.83 -19.40 -25.54
C ASN A 138 -16.65 -18.67 -24.20
N ALA A 139 -17.72 -18.35 -23.48
CA ALA A 139 -17.64 -17.75 -22.15
C ALA A 139 -18.59 -18.48 -21.20
N ARG A 140 -18.01 -19.16 -20.20
CA ARG A 140 -18.76 -19.97 -19.22
C ARG A 140 -18.41 -19.58 -17.78
N LEU A 141 -19.35 -19.86 -16.87
CA LEU A 141 -19.16 -19.80 -15.43
C LEU A 141 -19.38 -21.19 -14.84
N PHE A 142 -18.56 -21.57 -13.86
CA PHE A 142 -18.78 -22.75 -13.04
C PHE A 142 -18.55 -22.42 -11.56
N VAL A 143 -19.51 -22.78 -10.71
CA VAL A 143 -19.43 -22.59 -9.25
C VAL A 143 -19.50 -23.96 -8.58
N GLY A 144 -18.41 -24.34 -7.90
CA GLY A 144 -18.37 -25.57 -7.12
C GLY A 144 -19.04 -25.42 -5.74
N PRO A 145 -19.48 -26.51 -5.09
CA PRO A 145 -20.23 -26.45 -3.84
C PRO A 145 -19.34 -26.40 -2.58
N ARG A 146 -18.07 -26.01 -2.71
CA ARG A 146 -17.07 -26.14 -1.63
C ARG A 146 -16.64 -24.77 -1.09
N ARG A 147 -15.70 -24.81 -0.15
CA ARG A 147 -14.92 -23.63 0.29
C ARG A 147 -13.85 -23.27 -0.74
N HIS A 148 -13.01 -22.28 -0.44
CA HIS A 148 -11.86 -21.92 -1.27
C HIS A 148 -10.97 -23.13 -1.62
N GLY A 149 -10.72 -23.36 -2.91
CA GLY A 149 -9.84 -24.43 -3.39
C GLY A 149 -10.15 -24.92 -4.80
N PHE A 150 -9.23 -25.71 -5.37
CA PHE A 150 -9.36 -26.27 -6.71
C PHE A 150 -9.83 -27.72 -6.69
N PHE A 151 -11.08 -27.92 -6.32
CA PHE A 151 -11.67 -29.25 -6.15
C PHE A 151 -11.92 -29.96 -7.48
N ARG A 152 -12.24 -31.25 -7.41
CA ARG A 152 -12.41 -32.12 -8.59
C ARG A 152 -13.44 -31.56 -9.56
N GLU A 153 -14.52 -31.03 -9.05
CA GLU A 153 -15.64 -30.48 -9.81
C GLU A 153 -15.16 -29.32 -10.71
N ASN A 154 -14.28 -28.44 -10.19
CA ASN A 154 -13.66 -27.35 -10.97
C ASN A 154 -12.64 -27.88 -11.97
N GLN A 155 -11.86 -28.89 -11.61
CA GLN A 155 -10.91 -29.53 -12.52
C GLN A 155 -11.64 -30.19 -13.70
N GLU A 156 -12.75 -30.88 -13.43
CA GLU A 156 -13.59 -31.52 -14.46
C GLU A 156 -14.23 -30.48 -15.38
N ALA A 157 -14.76 -29.38 -14.83
CA ALA A 157 -15.29 -28.28 -15.62
C ALA A 157 -14.22 -27.64 -16.53
N MET A 158 -13.02 -27.40 -15.99
CA MET A 158 -11.87 -26.86 -16.72
C MET A 158 -11.40 -27.81 -17.83
N VAL A 159 -11.27 -29.11 -17.54
CA VAL A 159 -10.84 -30.10 -18.53
C VAL A 159 -11.89 -30.29 -19.63
N ASP A 160 -13.18 -30.34 -19.30
CA ASP A 160 -14.26 -30.37 -20.29
C ASP A 160 -14.18 -29.16 -21.24
N PHE A 161 -14.03 -27.97 -20.67
CA PHE A 161 -13.92 -26.72 -21.41
C PHE A 161 -12.70 -26.70 -22.34
N PHE A 162 -11.52 -27.03 -21.82
CA PHE A 162 -10.30 -27.07 -22.63
C PHE A 162 -10.36 -28.14 -23.71
N CYS A 163 -10.85 -29.35 -23.41
CA CYS A 163 -11.00 -30.38 -24.44
C CYS A 163 -11.95 -29.96 -25.55
N CYS A 164 -13.06 -29.29 -25.22
CA CYS A 164 -14.00 -28.75 -26.20
C CYS A 164 -13.29 -27.80 -27.18
N HIS A 165 -12.63 -26.77 -26.66
CA HIS A 165 -11.98 -25.73 -27.49
C HIS A 165 -10.68 -26.19 -28.15
N ALA A 166 -10.04 -27.24 -27.63
CA ALA A 166 -8.89 -27.90 -28.25
C ALA A 166 -9.26 -28.93 -29.33
N GLY A 167 -10.55 -29.19 -29.57
CA GLY A 167 -11.01 -30.24 -30.48
C GLY A 167 -10.64 -31.65 -30.02
N LEU A 168 -10.50 -31.86 -28.71
CA LEU A 168 -10.10 -33.12 -28.10
C LEU A 168 -11.30 -33.88 -27.52
N LYS A 169 -11.15 -35.20 -27.41
CA LYS A 169 -12.16 -36.04 -26.78
C LYS A 169 -12.31 -35.67 -25.30
N ARG A 170 -13.55 -35.33 -24.91
CA ARG A 170 -13.88 -34.96 -23.53
C ARG A 170 -13.81 -36.19 -22.61
N PRO A 171 -13.02 -36.16 -21.52
CA PRO A 171 -12.98 -37.27 -20.58
C PRO A 171 -14.26 -37.31 -19.73
N LYS A 172 -14.74 -38.51 -19.40
CA LYS A 172 -15.93 -38.67 -18.53
C LYS A 172 -15.66 -38.25 -17.07
N ARG A 173 -14.40 -38.32 -16.64
CA ARG A 173 -13.94 -38.00 -15.27
C ARG A 173 -12.44 -37.72 -15.31
N VAL A 174 -11.97 -36.76 -14.52
CA VAL A 174 -10.53 -36.54 -14.33
C VAL A 174 -9.96 -37.66 -13.46
N ALA A 175 -8.81 -38.21 -13.86
CA ALA A 175 -8.15 -39.28 -13.13
C ALA A 175 -7.81 -38.84 -11.69
N ARG A 176 -7.76 -39.81 -10.76
CA ARG A 176 -7.31 -39.51 -9.40
C ARG A 176 -5.85 -39.03 -9.46
N ILE A 177 -5.58 -37.86 -8.88
CA ILE A 177 -4.23 -37.32 -8.77
C ILE A 177 -3.38 -38.30 -7.95
N VAL A 178 -2.31 -38.81 -8.56
CA VAL A 178 -1.25 -39.54 -7.87
C VAL A 178 -0.23 -38.50 -7.43
N GLY A 179 -0.15 -38.25 -6.13
CA GLY A 179 0.83 -37.33 -5.59
C GLY A 179 2.24 -37.88 -5.79
N LEU A 180 3.11 -37.09 -6.41
CA LEU A 180 4.54 -37.37 -6.41
C LEU A 180 5.11 -36.99 -5.03
N GLY A 181 6.08 -37.75 -4.53
CA GLY A 181 6.79 -37.38 -3.31
C GLY A 181 7.50 -36.04 -3.47
N ALA A 182 7.64 -35.25 -2.41
CA ALA A 182 8.22 -33.90 -2.46
C ALA A 182 9.62 -33.86 -3.11
N ALA A 183 10.45 -34.87 -2.86
CA ALA A 183 11.76 -34.99 -3.49
C ALA A 183 11.68 -35.20 -5.01
N ALA A 184 10.64 -35.89 -5.50
CA ALA A 184 10.45 -36.17 -6.92
C ALA A 184 10.00 -34.95 -7.73
N VAL A 185 9.52 -33.88 -7.07
CA VAL A 185 9.11 -32.62 -7.72
C VAL A 185 10.11 -31.48 -7.53
N ASN A 186 11.23 -31.74 -6.85
CA ASN A 186 12.29 -30.75 -6.71
C ASN A 186 13.01 -30.55 -8.05
N VAL A 187 12.87 -29.34 -8.60
CA VAL A 187 13.58 -28.93 -9.83
C VAL A 187 15.04 -28.51 -9.59
N THR A 188 15.49 -28.53 -8.34
CA THR A 188 16.89 -28.29 -7.95
C THR A 188 17.36 -29.36 -6.95
N PRO A 189 18.67 -29.69 -6.88
CA PRO A 189 19.15 -30.79 -6.04
C PRO A 189 18.78 -30.68 -4.54
N LYS A 190 18.62 -29.45 -4.04
CA LYS A 190 18.27 -29.17 -2.64
C LYS A 190 16.86 -28.60 -2.45
N GLY A 191 16.03 -28.55 -3.49
CA GLY A 191 14.72 -27.90 -3.44
C GLY A 191 14.78 -26.40 -3.13
N ASN A 192 15.93 -25.76 -3.38
CA ASN A 192 16.17 -24.35 -3.08
C ASN A 192 16.78 -23.67 -4.30
N THR A 193 16.01 -22.78 -4.92
CA THR A 193 16.40 -22.07 -6.13
C THR A 193 17.56 -21.11 -5.90
N VAL A 194 17.66 -20.48 -4.72
CA VAL A 194 18.77 -19.59 -4.37
C VAL A 194 20.07 -20.37 -4.24
N ALA A 195 20.05 -21.54 -3.59
CA ALA A 195 21.19 -22.44 -3.51
C ALA A 195 21.61 -22.99 -4.90
N ALA A 196 20.69 -23.00 -5.86
CA ALA A 196 20.93 -23.35 -7.25
C ALA A 196 21.34 -22.15 -8.14
N GLY A 197 21.56 -20.96 -7.56
CA GLY A 197 22.07 -19.78 -8.26
C GLY A 197 21.04 -18.69 -8.57
N ALA A 198 19.77 -18.84 -8.15
CA ALA A 198 18.78 -17.77 -8.31
C ALA A 198 19.11 -16.57 -7.41
N VAL A 199 18.84 -15.37 -7.91
CA VAL A 199 19.07 -14.12 -7.17
C VAL A 199 17.80 -13.77 -6.37
N PRO A 200 17.88 -13.64 -5.02
CA PRO A 200 16.74 -13.24 -4.22
C PRO A 200 16.18 -11.87 -4.63
N ILE A 201 14.86 -11.71 -4.57
CA ILE A 201 14.19 -10.47 -5.00
C ILE A 201 14.70 -9.23 -4.26
N TYR A 202 14.97 -9.31 -2.95
CA TYR A 202 15.50 -8.19 -2.18
C TYR A 202 16.89 -7.75 -2.68
N THR A 203 17.71 -8.66 -3.20
CA THR A 203 18.99 -8.32 -3.83
C THR A 203 18.79 -7.57 -5.15
N GLN A 204 17.77 -7.95 -5.93
CA GLN A 204 17.42 -7.24 -7.16
C GLN A 204 16.89 -5.83 -6.85
N THR A 205 16.01 -5.70 -5.87
CA THR A 205 15.50 -4.41 -5.38
C THR A 205 16.64 -3.51 -4.88
N ALA A 206 17.58 -4.07 -4.12
CA ALA A 206 18.77 -3.37 -3.64
C ALA A 206 19.63 -2.81 -4.79
N ARG A 207 19.94 -3.66 -5.79
CA ARG A 207 20.69 -3.25 -6.98
C ARG A 207 19.98 -2.14 -7.75
N ARG A 208 18.67 -2.31 -7.99
CA ARG A 208 17.86 -1.31 -8.68
C ARG A 208 17.84 0.03 -7.95
N ALA A 209 17.71 0.01 -6.63
CA ALA A 209 17.76 1.21 -5.81
C ALA A 209 19.12 1.92 -5.88
N THR A 210 20.22 1.17 -5.89
CA THR A 210 21.57 1.69 -6.09
C THR A 210 21.72 2.35 -7.47
N GLU A 211 21.29 1.69 -8.54
CA GLU A 211 21.31 2.26 -9.89
C GLU A 211 20.53 3.58 -9.98
N LEU A 212 19.32 3.62 -9.41
CA LEU A 212 18.51 4.83 -9.38
C LEU A 212 19.21 5.94 -8.62
N ARG A 213 19.76 5.65 -7.44
CA ARG A 213 20.52 6.63 -6.64
C ARG A 213 21.71 7.18 -7.42
N ASP A 214 22.47 6.33 -8.09
CA ASP A 214 23.72 6.72 -8.75
C ASP A 214 23.46 7.53 -10.04
N ARG A 215 22.32 7.32 -10.70
CA ARG A 215 21.92 8.09 -11.90
C ARG A 215 21.12 9.35 -11.59
N ARG A 216 20.50 9.43 -10.42
CA ARG A 216 19.57 10.50 -10.07
C ARG A 216 20.33 11.76 -9.61
N PRO A 217 20.10 12.93 -10.23
CA PRO A 217 20.64 14.17 -9.72
C PRO A 217 19.97 14.55 -8.40
N ALA A 218 20.70 15.25 -7.52
CA ALA A 218 20.11 15.83 -6.32
C ALA A 218 19.05 16.88 -6.73
N PRO A 219 17.78 16.76 -6.27
CA PRO A 219 16.75 17.70 -6.67
C PRO A 219 16.99 19.07 -6.02
N ALA A 220 16.80 20.15 -6.79
CA ALA A 220 16.71 21.49 -6.24
C ALA A 220 15.50 21.60 -5.29
N ALA A 221 15.56 22.48 -4.28
CA ALA A 221 14.55 22.55 -3.22
C ALA A 221 13.12 22.80 -3.75
N ASP A 222 12.95 23.68 -4.73
CA ASP A 222 11.62 23.94 -5.32
C ASP A 222 11.13 22.75 -6.16
N ARG A 223 12.02 22.12 -6.92
CA ARG A 223 11.69 20.91 -7.68
C ARG A 223 11.35 19.74 -6.76
N LEU A 224 11.98 19.64 -5.59
CA LEU A 224 11.69 18.60 -4.60
C LEU A 224 10.24 18.69 -4.10
N LYS A 225 9.70 19.90 -3.88
CA LYS A 225 8.29 20.06 -3.46
C LYS A 225 7.34 19.53 -4.53
N THR A 226 7.58 19.85 -5.80
CA THR A 226 6.80 19.33 -6.92
C THR A 226 6.89 17.80 -7.01
N LEU A 227 8.11 17.25 -6.98
CA LEU A 227 8.32 15.80 -7.03
C LEU A 227 7.68 15.06 -5.84
N LEU A 228 7.74 15.64 -4.65
CA LEU A 228 7.09 15.09 -3.46
C LEU A 228 5.57 15.14 -3.58
N ALA A 229 5.00 16.24 -4.08
CA ALA A 229 3.56 16.36 -4.30
C ALA A 229 3.07 15.35 -5.35
N GLU A 230 3.80 15.19 -6.46
CA GLU A 230 3.51 14.19 -7.50
C GLU A 230 3.61 12.76 -6.93
N CYS A 231 4.71 12.42 -6.25
CA CYS A 231 4.93 11.07 -5.69
C CYS A 231 3.92 10.71 -4.59
N LEU A 232 3.43 11.70 -3.84
CA LEU A 232 2.39 11.52 -2.84
C LEU A 232 0.98 11.77 -3.39
N HIS A 233 0.81 12.06 -4.69
CA HIS A 233 -0.50 12.38 -5.27
C HIS A 233 -1.29 13.40 -4.41
N LEU A 234 -0.59 14.44 -3.92
CA LEU A 234 -1.23 15.42 -3.04
C LEU A 234 -2.29 16.20 -3.82
N PRO A 235 -3.50 16.40 -3.25
CA PRO A 235 -4.50 17.26 -3.86
C PRO A 235 -3.97 18.66 -4.14
N GLU A 236 -4.47 19.28 -5.20
CA GLU A 236 -4.13 20.67 -5.52
C GLU A 236 -4.55 21.57 -4.35
N ARG A 237 -3.57 22.27 -3.78
CA ARG A 237 -3.81 23.26 -2.73
C ARG A 237 -4.24 24.58 -3.37
N LYS A 238 -5.51 24.66 -3.79
CA LYS A 238 -6.12 25.96 -4.13
C LYS A 238 -6.07 26.86 -2.88
N LYS A 239 -6.21 28.19 -3.02
CA LYS A 239 -6.37 29.11 -1.87
C LYS A 239 -7.65 28.76 -1.12
N LEU A 240 -7.62 27.69 -0.35
CA LEU A 240 -8.78 27.11 0.29
C LEU A 240 -9.03 27.88 1.58
N LEU A 241 -10.30 28.23 1.75
CA LEU A 241 -10.85 28.62 3.04
C LEU A 241 -10.52 27.52 4.06
N PRO A 242 -10.33 27.87 5.34
CA PRO A 242 -10.03 26.88 6.35
C PRO A 242 -11.08 25.76 6.34
N PRO A 243 -10.66 24.50 6.55
CA PRO A 243 -11.60 23.38 6.56
C PRO A 243 -12.62 23.58 7.67
N HIS A 244 -13.86 23.16 7.41
CA HIS A 244 -14.87 23.08 8.46
C HIS A 244 -14.38 22.12 9.56
N PHE A 245 -14.68 22.45 10.81
CA PHE A 245 -14.34 21.61 11.95
C PHE A 245 -15.49 21.55 12.95
N ARG A 246 -15.57 20.43 13.66
CA ARG A 246 -16.54 20.23 14.74
C ARG A 246 -15.82 20.14 16.08
N VAL A 247 -16.33 20.87 17.06
CA VAL A 247 -15.89 20.73 18.45
C VAL A 247 -16.61 19.53 19.07
N LEU A 248 -15.84 18.52 19.48
CA LEU A 248 -16.37 17.31 20.10
C LEU A 248 -16.34 17.41 21.62
N ARG A 249 -17.04 16.48 22.29
CA ARG A 249 -16.92 16.33 23.74
C ARG A 249 -15.46 16.06 24.14
N PRO A 250 -14.93 16.77 25.15
CA PRO A 250 -13.56 16.56 25.60
C PRO A 250 -13.36 15.17 26.20
N ALA A 251 -12.13 14.67 26.12
CA ALA A 251 -11.69 13.45 26.78
C ALA A 251 -10.84 13.78 28.01
N HIS A 252 -10.56 12.77 28.82
CA HIS A 252 -9.66 12.88 29.97
C HIS A 252 -8.50 11.89 29.79
N LEU A 253 -7.27 12.39 29.92
CA LEU A 253 -6.06 11.60 29.75
C LEU A 253 -5.10 11.93 30.90
N GLN A 254 -4.80 10.93 31.74
CA GLN A 254 -4.01 11.09 32.97
C GLN A 254 -4.44 12.29 33.83
N GLY A 255 -5.75 12.43 34.07
CA GLY A 255 -6.31 13.51 34.88
C GLY A 255 -6.32 14.90 34.22
N ARG A 256 -5.91 15.02 32.95
CA ARG A 256 -5.98 16.27 32.18
C ARG A 256 -7.10 16.25 31.16
N THR A 257 -7.78 17.37 31.00
CA THR A 257 -8.80 17.56 29.95
C THR A 257 -8.13 17.74 28.59
N ILE A 258 -8.59 16.97 27.61
CA ILE A 258 -8.17 17.03 26.21
C ILE A 258 -9.36 17.49 25.37
N ALA A 259 -9.28 18.69 24.81
CA ALA A 259 -10.25 19.16 23.81
C ALA A 259 -10.03 18.42 22.49
N ARG A 260 -11.12 18.18 21.75
CA ARG A 260 -11.12 17.33 20.54
C ARG A 260 -11.83 18.07 19.42
N TYR A 261 -11.17 18.20 18.28
CA TYR A 261 -11.68 18.90 17.11
C TYR A 261 -11.60 17.99 15.89
N MET A 262 -12.74 17.70 15.29
CA MET A 262 -12.83 16.90 14.09
C MET A 262 -12.72 17.80 12.86
N VAL A 263 -11.61 17.72 12.14
CA VAL A 263 -11.30 18.55 10.97
C VAL A 263 -11.71 17.81 9.69
N GLU A 264 -12.50 18.44 8.84
CA GLU A 264 -12.96 17.86 7.57
C GLU A 264 -11.93 18.15 6.48
N THR A 265 -11.07 17.17 6.21
CA THR A 265 -9.93 17.31 5.30
C THR A 265 -10.30 16.93 3.86
N GLU A 266 -11.28 16.03 3.69
CA GLU A 266 -11.83 15.55 2.43
C GLU A 266 -13.08 14.73 2.74
N LEU A 267 -14.30 15.10 2.35
CA LEU A 267 -15.47 14.29 2.73
C LEU A 267 -15.45 12.91 2.05
N PRO A 268 -15.68 11.80 2.79
CA PRO A 268 -16.05 11.71 4.20
C PRO A 268 -14.88 11.61 5.21
N ALA A 269 -13.63 11.59 4.74
CA ALA A 269 -12.40 11.58 5.53
C ALA A 269 -12.18 12.83 6.40
N ARG A 270 -11.52 12.61 7.54
CA ARG A 270 -11.34 13.59 8.60
C ARG A 270 -10.03 13.34 9.34
N ALA A 271 -9.55 14.37 10.03
CA ALA A 271 -8.48 14.28 11.01
C ALA A 271 -9.00 14.70 12.40
N LEU A 272 -8.38 14.19 13.46
CA LEU A 272 -8.79 14.47 14.83
C LEU A 272 -7.66 15.19 15.54
N LEU A 273 -7.87 16.49 15.74
CA LEU A 273 -6.97 17.35 16.49
C LEU A 273 -7.31 17.26 17.98
N HIS A 274 -6.32 16.95 18.79
CA HIS A 274 -6.38 16.97 20.24
C HIS A 274 -5.62 18.19 20.74
N LYS A 275 -6.19 18.89 21.73
CA LYS A 275 -5.50 19.97 22.45
C LYS A 275 -5.50 19.66 23.93
N ARG A 276 -4.30 19.57 24.53
CA ARG A 276 -4.17 19.46 25.98
C ARG A 276 -4.51 20.81 26.62
N MET A 277 -5.58 20.83 27.41
CA MET A 277 -6.10 22.06 28.00
C MET A 277 -5.35 22.43 29.28
N SER A 278 -4.99 23.71 29.41
CA SER A 278 -4.55 24.31 30.68
C SER A 278 -5.74 24.70 31.56
N ASP A 279 -6.88 25.01 30.94
CA ASP A 279 -8.14 25.38 31.57
C ASP A 279 -9.25 24.53 30.95
N ALA A 280 -9.83 23.63 31.74
CA ALA A 280 -10.85 22.68 31.30
C ALA A 280 -12.15 23.37 30.85
N SER A 281 -12.44 24.58 31.33
CA SER A 281 -13.66 25.32 30.97
C SER A 281 -13.69 25.76 29.51
N ARG A 282 -12.52 25.82 28.86
CA ARG A 282 -12.35 26.24 27.46
C ARG A 282 -12.33 25.07 26.47
N ALA A 283 -12.66 23.86 26.90
CA ALA A 283 -12.53 22.68 26.06
C ALA A 283 -13.55 22.61 24.90
N TYR A 284 -14.52 23.53 24.87
CA TYR A 284 -15.57 23.64 23.86
C TYR A 284 -15.33 24.77 22.83
N SER A 285 -14.15 25.39 22.82
CA SER A 285 -13.72 26.38 21.82
C SER A 285 -12.37 25.99 21.22
N LEU A 286 -12.12 26.34 19.96
CA LEU A 286 -10.79 26.21 19.34
C LEU A 286 -10.04 27.54 19.44
N ASP A 287 -9.45 27.81 20.61
CA ASP A 287 -8.65 29.01 20.82
C ASP A 287 -7.19 28.74 20.45
N VAL A 288 -6.73 29.18 19.27
CA VAL A 288 -5.38 28.86 18.79
C VAL A 288 -4.34 29.89 19.23
N GLU A 289 -3.26 29.40 19.86
CA GLU A 289 -2.13 30.23 20.28
C GLU A 289 -1.32 30.75 19.08
N LYS A 290 -0.64 31.89 19.26
CA LYS A 290 0.24 32.44 18.20
C LYS A 290 1.39 31.49 17.85
N THR A 291 1.86 30.70 18.82
CA THR A 291 2.87 29.67 18.62
C THR A 291 2.26 28.31 18.96
N VAL A 292 2.14 27.45 17.96
CA VAL A 292 1.56 26.11 18.08
C VAL A 292 2.66 25.05 18.15
N HIS A 293 2.53 24.14 19.11
CA HIS A 293 3.33 22.93 19.20
C HIS A 293 2.45 21.73 18.83
N LEU A 294 2.72 21.11 17.68
CA LEU A 294 1.90 20.01 17.15
C LEU A 294 2.70 18.70 17.11
N LEU A 295 2.19 17.71 17.83
CA LEU A 295 2.67 16.34 17.84
C LEU A 295 1.94 15.50 16.78
N LEU A 296 2.71 14.86 15.90
CA LEU A 296 2.24 13.82 14.99
C LEU A 296 2.70 12.46 15.55
N PRO A 297 1.76 11.62 16.01
CA PRO A 297 2.11 10.43 16.77
C PRO A 297 2.69 9.32 15.89
N HIS A 298 3.28 8.32 16.53
CA HIS A 298 3.65 7.09 15.84
C HIS A 298 2.43 6.26 15.44
N VAL A 299 1.45 6.12 16.35
CA VAL A 299 0.23 5.32 16.15
C VAL A 299 -0.99 6.09 16.67
N SER A 300 -0.93 6.59 17.90
CA SER A 300 -2.07 7.27 18.55
C SER A 300 -1.61 8.51 19.32
N SER A 301 -2.32 9.62 19.14
CA SER A 301 -2.12 10.83 19.91
C SER A 301 -2.31 10.60 21.41
N ALA A 302 -3.33 9.83 21.80
CA ALA A 302 -3.60 9.54 23.21
C ALA A 302 -2.45 8.76 23.87
N GLU A 303 -1.85 7.81 23.15
CA GLU A 303 -0.72 7.02 23.64
C GLU A 303 0.56 7.86 23.74
N ASP A 304 0.92 8.58 22.67
CA ASP A 304 2.17 9.35 22.63
C ASP A 304 2.13 10.57 23.55
N LEU A 305 0.95 11.17 23.79
CA LEU A 305 0.78 12.24 24.79
C LEU A 305 1.09 11.77 26.21
N VAL A 306 0.98 10.47 26.49
CA VAL A 306 1.14 9.87 27.82
C VAL A 306 2.49 9.17 28.01
N SER A 307 3.00 8.55 26.96
CA SER A 307 4.12 7.61 27.08
C SER A 307 5.44 8.16 26.54
N ASP A 308 5.40 9.17 25.67
CA ASP A 308 6.60 9.67 25.01
C ASP A 308 7.05 11.02 25.57
N PRO A 309 8.36 11.22 25.83
CA PRO A 309 8.90 12.51 26.23
C PRO A 309 8.55 13.67 25.30
N LEU A 310 8.24 13.46 24.02
CA LEU A 310 7.72 14.52 23.15
C LEU A 310 6.33 15.00 23.58
N GLY A 311 5.49 14.11 24.11
CA GLY A 311 4.21 14.41 24.75
C GLY A 311 4.35 15.12 26.10
N HIS A 312 5.54 15.04 26.73
CA HIS A 312 5.85 15.69 28.01
C HIS A 312 6.75 16.94 27.88
N ALA A 313 7.50 17.10 26.80
CA ALA A 313 8.53 18.13 26.66
C ALA A 313 7.99 19.58 26.64
N SER A 314 6.67 19.75 26.59
CA SER A 314 5.98 21.05 26.73
C SER A 314 5.35 21.26 28.11
N GLU A 315 5.47 20.31 29.04
CA GLU A 315 4.87 20.41 30.37
C GLU A 315 5.29 21.71 31.07
N GLY A 316 4.32 22.62 31.20
CA GLY A 316 4.43 23.85 31.95
C GLY A 316 4.78 25.12 31.16
N ARG A 317 5.03 25.08 29.84
CA ARG A 317 5.38 26.31 29.09
C ARG A 317 4.48 26.65 27.89
N HIS A 318 3.89 25.67 27.20
CA HIS A 318 3.07 25.92 26.01
C HIS A 318 1.93 24.89 25.86
N SER A 319 0.80 25.31 25.26
CA SER A 319 -0.27 24.40 24.85
C SER A 319 0.26 23.38 23.82
N LEU A 320 -0.06 22.10 24.03
CA LEU A 320 0.35 21.01 23.15
C LEU A 320 -0.86 20.48 22.38
N TYR A 321 -0.69 20.42 21.07
CA TYR A 321 -1.62 19.80 20.15
C TYR A 321 -1.08 18.44 19.73
N ALA A 322 -1.97 17.50 19.43
CA ALA A 322 -1.63 16.24 18.77
C ALA A 322 -2.67 15.94 17.68
N LEU A 323 -2.27 15.30 16.58
CA LEU A 323 -3.16 15.05 15.44
C LEU A 323 -3.15 13.59 15.05
N ASP A 324 -4.32 12.96 15.13
CA ASP A 324 -4.58 11.67 14.50
C ASP A 324 -5.07 11.91 13.07
N THR A 325 -4.28 11.47 12.08
CA THR A 325 -4.70 11.45 10.67
C THR A 325 -5.53 10.21 10.37
N ARG A 326 -6.11 10.11 9.16
CA ARG A 326 -6.88 8.92 8.76
C ARG A 326 -6.11 7.61 8.99
N GLY A 327 -6.78 6.63 9.61
CA GLY A 327 -6.19 5.33 9.98
C GLY A 327 -5.16 5.38 11.12
N MET A 328 -5.16 6.44 11.94
CA MET A 328 -4.33 6.55 13.14
C MET A 328 -5.20 6.91 14.35
N GLY A 329 -4.74 6.57 15.56
CA GLY A 329 -5.42 6.86 16.82
C GLY A 329 -6.88 6.42 16.82
N ASP A 330 -7.79 7.38 17.04
CA ASP A 330 -9.23 7.12 17.11
C ASP A 330 -9.86 6.67 15.78
N PHE A 331 -9.15 6.80 14.65
CA PHE A 331 -9.61 6.30 13.34
C PHE A 331 -9.18 4.87 13.04
N MET A 332 -8.48 4.20 13.95
CA MET A 332 -8.16 2.77 13.80
C MET A 332 -9.38 1.91 14.16
N PRO A 333 -9.76 0.93 13.31
CA PRO A 333 -10.83 -0.02 13.62
C PRO A 333 -10.55 -0.74 14.95
N GLU A 334 -11.54 -0.78 15.84
CA GLU A 334 -11.35 -1.25 17.21
C GLU A 334 -10.93 -2.72 17.30
N ALA A 335 -11.56 -3.59 16.50
CA ALA A 335 -11.28 -5.02 16.46
C ALA A 335 -9.84 -5.35 15.98
N GLU A 336 -9.24 -4.47 15.18
CA GLU A 336 -7.97 -4.71 14.52
C GLU A 336 -6.80 -3.94 15.13
N ARG A 337 -6.98 -3.18 16.22
CA ARG A 337 -5.92 -2.29 16.73
C ARG A 337 -4.53 -2.94 16.91
N ARG A 338 -4.49 -4.22 17.27
CA ARG A 338 -3.22 -4.98 17.43
C ARG A 338 -2.63 -5.49 16.11
N ASN A 339 -3.45 -5.66 15.08
CA ASN A 339 -3.06 -6.22 13.78
C ASN A 339 -3.22 -5.20 12.64
N PHE A 340 -3.61 -3.96 12.94
CA PHE A 340 -3.93 -2.93 11.95
C PHE A 340 -2.79 -2.71 10.95
N THR A 341 -1.56 -2.67 11.45
CA THR A 341 -0.32 -2.50 10.67
C THR A 341 0.35 -3.81 10.29
N TYR A 342 -0.21 -4.97 10.65
CA TYR A 342 0.30 -6.28 10.26
C TYR A 342 0.23 -6.41 8.72
N PRO A 343 1.15 -7.14 8.06
CA PRO A 343 0.95 -7.54 6.67
C PRO A 343 -0.42 -8.22 6.55
N TYR A 344 -1.23 -7.87 5.55
CA TYR A 344 -2.64 -8.33 5.47
C TYR A 344 -3.61 -7.69 6.49
N GLY A 345 -3.19 -6.68 7.26
CA GLY A 345 -4.09 -5.86 8.09
C GLY A 345 -4.73 -4.70 7.32
N MET A 346 -5.54 -3.90 8.00
CA MET A 346 -6.30 -2.81 7.37
C MET A 346 -5.41 -1.65 6.85
N ASP A 347 -4.29 -1.32 7.50
CA ASP A 347 -3.33 -0.33 6.97
C ASP A 347 -2.75 -0.79 5.63
N TYR A 348 -2.44 -2.09 5.54
CA TYR A 348 -1.96 -2.73 4.32
C TYR A 348 -3.04 -2.73 3.23
N MET A 349 -4.28 -3.06 3.58
CA MET A 349 -5.40 -3.01 2.65
C MET A 349 -5.63 -1.59 2.12
N TYR A 350 -5.70 -0.57 2.99
CA TYR A 350 -5.87 0.83 2.58
C TYR A 350 -4.74 1.31 1.66
N HIS A 351 -3.50 0.88 1.93
CA HIS A 351 -2.38 1.12 1.03
C HIS A 351 -2.60 0.44 -0.33
N GLY A 352 -2.98 -0.83 -0.35
CA GLY A 352 -3.27 -1.60 -1.57
C GLY A 352 -4.35 -0.96 -2.45
N TYR A 353 -5.46 -0.51 -1.85
CA TYR A 353 -6.49 0.23 -2.58
C TYR A 353 -6.02 1.60 -3.06
N GLY A 354 -5.21 2.31 -2.25
CA GLY A 354 -4.52 3.51 -2.71
C GLY A 354 -3.73 3.26 -3.99
N LEU A 355 -3.02 2.12 -4.08
CA LEU A 355 -2.33 1.73 -5.31
C LEU A 355 -3.30 1.47 -6.46
N LEU A 356 -4.40 0.74 -6.26
CA LEU A 356 -5.41 0.47 -7.29
C LEU A 356 -6.01 1.76 -7.87
N PHE A 357 -6.31 2.75 -7.03
CA PHE A 357 -6.78 4.06 -7.47
C PHE A 357 -5.70 4.90 -8.16
N GLY A 358 -4.44 4.46 -8.15
CA GLY A 358 -3.32 5.26 -8.65
C GLY A 358 -3.06 6.47 -7.76
N GLU A 359 -3.30 6.34 -6.46
CA GLU A 359 -3.12 7.37 -5.45
C GLU A 359 -2.05 6.97 -4.41
N SER A 360 -1.87 7.79 -3.37
CA SER A 360 -0.99 7.51 -2.24
C SER A 360 -1.72 7.69 -0.92
N TYR A 361 -1.94 6.58 -0.21
CA TYR A 361 -2.53 6.64 1.13
C TYR A 361 -1.65 7.43 2.12
N LEU A 362 -0.32 7.39 1.97
CA LEU A 362 0.60 8.26 2.69
C LEU A 362 0.35 9.74 2.39
N GLY A 363 0.15 10.05 1.10
CA GLY A 363 -0.17 11.40 0.65
C GLY A 363 -1.47 11.92 1.24
N ARG A 364 -2.50 11.07 1.33
CA ARG A 364 -3.77 11.39 2.00
C ARG A 364 -3.57 11.71 3.49
N ARG A 365 -2.69 11.00 4.21
CA ARG A 365 -2.32 11.36 5.60
C ARG A 365 -1.53 12.67 5.68
N VAL A 366 -0.64 12.96 4.72
CA VAL A 366 0.05 14.25 4.65
C VAL A 366 -0.93 15.40 4.36
N HIS A 367 -1.92 15.17 3.49
CA HIS A 367 -3.00 16.12 3.22
C HIS A 367 -3.82 16.45 4.48
N ASP A 368 -4.10 15.45 5.32
CA ASP A 368 -4.78 15.66 6.60
C ASP A 368 -3.98 16.60 7.53
N VAL A 369 -2.66 16.43 7.59
CA VAL A 369 -1.77 17.32 8.34
C VAL A 369 -1.80 18.73 7.76
N LEU A 370 -1.64 18.88 6.43
CA LEU A 370 -1.62 20.18 5.78
C LEU A 370 -2.93 20.95 5.98
N SER A 371 -4.07 20.28 5.82
CA SER A 371 -5.40 20.88 6.03
C SER A 371 -5.60 21.33 7.48
N THR A 372 -5.12 20.53 8.45
CA THR A 372 -5.18 20.90 9.87
C THR A 372 -4.26 22.09 10.18
N LEU A 373 -3.09 22.18 9.54
CA LEU A 373 -2.22 23.35 9.68
C LEU A 373 -2.87 24.61 9.12
N ASP A 374 -3.57 24.51 7.99
CA ASP A 374 -4.29 25.64 7.40
C ASP A 374 -5.40 26.15 8.35
N LEU A 375 -6.13 25.25 9.00
CA LEU A 375 -7.09 25.60 10.06
C LEU A 375 -6.40 26.33 11.24
N LEU A 376 -5.31 25.77 11.76
CA LEU A 376 -4.61 26.41 12.88
C LEU A 376 -4.13 27.82 12.52
N VAL A 377 -3.70 28.05 11.28
CA VAL A 377 -3.31 29.37 10.79
C VAL A 377 -4.51 30.32 10.66
N SER A 378 -5.66 29.84 10.16
CA SER A 378 -6.87 30.68 10.07
C SER A 378 -7.36 31.12 11.44
N GLU A 379 -7.25 30.24 12.44
CA GLU A 379 -7.61 30.53 13.83
C GLU A 379 -6.53 31.36 14.57
N GLY A 380 -5.43 31.72 13.90
CA GLY A 380 -4.50 32.74 14.36
C GLY A 380 -3.09 32.29 14.67
N ALA A 381 -2.71 31.04 14.39
CA ALA A 381 -1.33 30.57 14.51
C ALA A 381 -0.40 31.34 13.56
N ARG A 382 0.72 31.84 14.10
CA ARG A 382 1.75 32.56 13.34
C ARG A 382 3.01 31.73 13.14
N ASP A 383 3.35 30.91 14.14
CA ASP A 383 4.51 30.03 14.15
C ASP A 383 4.12 28.63 14.61
N ILE A 384 4.61 27.61 13.89
CA ILE A 384 4.30 26.22 14.16
C ILE A 384 5.59 25.42 14.36
N HIS A 385 5.63 24.65 15.45
CA HIS A 385 6.66 23.69 15.77
C HIS A 385 6.10 22.28 15.65
N LEU A 386 6.61 21.51 14.69
CA LEU A 386 6.20 20.12 14.47
C LEU A 386 7.11 19.17 15.24
N TYR A 387 6.48 18.18 15.86
CA TYR A 387 7.14 17.06 16.54
C TYR A 387 6.55 15.79 15.96
N GLY A 388 7.31 15.02 15.21
CA GLY A 388 6.84 13.75 14.65
C GLY A 388 7.57 12.58 15.27
N ARG A 389 6.83 11.51 15.61
CA ARG A 389 7.39 10.25 16.14
C ARG A 389 7.09 9.10 15.18
N GLY A 390 8.08 8.26 14.86
CA GLY A 390 7.89 7.07 14.03
C GLY A 390 7.23 7.41 12.68
N GLN A 391 6.03 6.87 12.42
CA GLN A 391 5.21 7.22 11.24
C GLN A 391 4.90 8.73 11.15
N GLY A 392 4.51 9.36 12.26
CA GLY A 392 4.28 10.80 12.32
C GLY A 392 5.52 11.64 12.03
N ALA A 393 6.73 11.07 12.15
CA ALA A 393 7.96 11.74 11.73
C ALA A 393 8.07 11.87 10.21
N LEU A 394 7.60 10.88 9.44
CA LEU A 394 7.50 11.00 7.99
C LEU A 394 6.46 12.06 7.59
N LEU A 395 5.30 12.06 8.26
CA LEU A 395 4.26 13.07 8.04
C LEU A 395 4.77 14.49 8.33
N ALA A 396 5.48 14.67 9.45
CA ALA A 396 6.08 15.96 9.83
C ALA A 396 7.13 16.42 8.82
N LEU A 397 7.98 15.50 8.36
CA LEU A 397 9.02 15.78 7.37
C LEU A 397 8.41 16.29 6.06
N PHE A 398 7.38 15.62 5.55
CA PHE A 398 6.75 15.98 4.28
C PHE A 398 5.91 17.25 4.40
N ALA A 399 5.08 17.39 5.44
CA ALA A 399 4.27 18.59 5.64
C ALA A 399 5.13 19.86 5.79
N ALA A 400 6.30 19.75 6.43
CA ALA A 400 7.23 20.85 6.62
C ALA A 400 7.75 21.49 5.32
N LEU A 401 7.73 20.76 4.20
CA LEU A 401 8.15 21.28 2.90
C LEU A 401 7.09 22.20 2.26
N PHE A 402 5.82 22.09 2.67
CA PHE A 402 4.70 22.78 2.03
C PHE A 402 4.09 23.93 2.84
N HIS A 403 4.44 24.06 4.12
CA HIS A 403 3.82 25.05 4.99
C HIS A 403 4.82 26.04 5.59
N SER A 404 4.74 27.31 5.16
CA SER A 404 5.74 28.36 5.47
C SER A 404 5.77 28.79 6.93
N ARG A 405 4.68 28.59 7.68
CA ARG A 405 4.60 28.90 9.13
C ARG A 405 5.36 27.89 10.00
N ILE A 406 5.84 26.78 9.44
CA ILE A 406 6.63 25.81 10.19
C ILE A 406 8.04 26.36 10.40
N ARG A 407 8.38 26.60 11.67
CA ARG A 407 9.67 27.16 12.10
C ARG A 407 10.64 26.09 12.59
N LYS A 408 10.11 25.01 13.16
CA LYS A 408 10.90 23.93 13.76
C LYS A 408 10.26 22.58 13.48
N VAL A 409 11.09 21.58 13.24
CA VAL A 409 10.68 20.19 13.00
C VAL A 409 11.59 19.27 13.81
N VAL A 410 11.01 18.50 14.73
CA VAL A 410 11.71 17.46 15.49
C VAL A 410 11.20 16.11 15.01
N LEU A 411 12.10 15.30 14.44
CA LEU A 411 11.82 13.98 13.92
C LEU A 411 12.40 12.93 14.87
N LYS A 412 11.57 12.42 15.77
CA LYS A 412 11.95 11.32 16.67
C LYS A 412 11.62 9.99 16.00
N ASN A 413 12.55 9.05 16.03
CA ASN A 413 12.34 7.71 15.49
C ASN A 413 12.01 7.69 13.98
N ALA A 414 12.38 8.74 13.25
CA ALA A 414 12.29 8.76 11.79
C ALA A 414 13.23 7.71 11.16
N PRO A 415 12.86 7.12 10.02
CA PRO A 415 13.81 6.40 9.19
C PRO A 415 14.77 7.42 8.53
N LEU A 416 15.97 6.96 8.16
CA LEU A 416 16.98 7.86 7.57
C LEU A 416 16.97 7.87 6.04
N SER A 417 16.50 6.80 5.41
CA SER A 417 16.50 6.63 3.94
C SER A 417 15.55 5.50 3.55
N TYR A 418 14.76 5.72 2.49
CA TYR A 418 14.03 4.65 1.81
C TYR A 418 14.98 3.69 1.10
N GLY A 419 16.16 4.17 0.68
CA GLY A 419 17.22 3.33 0.14
C GLY A 419 17.75 2.30 1.16
N ASP A 420 17.72 2.60 2.46
CA ASP A 420 18.09 1.60 3.49
C ASP A 420 17.09 0.46 3.57
N TRP A 421 15.81 0.74 3.32
CA TRP A 421 14.77 -0.27 3.34
C TRP A 421 14.93 -1.26 2.20
N THR A 422 15.44 -0.83 1.04
CA THR A 422 15.69 -1.73 -0.09
C THR A 422 16.88 -2.66 0.12
N GLN A 423 17.72 -2.41 1.12
CA GLN A 423 18.86 -3.27 1.47
C GLN A 423 18.48 -4.33 2.51
N ALA A 424 17.31 -4.22 3.13
CA ALA A 424 16.83 -5.18 4.11
C ALA A 424 15.96 -6.25 3.43
N PRO A 425 16.11 -7.54 3.79
CA PRO A 425 15.25 -8.60 3.25
C PRO A 425 13.80 -8.45 3.75
N LEU A 426 13.61 -7.91 4.95
CA LEU A 426 12.32 -7.63 5.56
C LEU A 426 12.35 -6.23 6.18
N VAL A 427 11.26 -5.49 5.98
CA VAL A 427 11.07 -4.14 6.52
C VAL A 427 9.84 -4.18 7.42
N ALA A 428 9.98 -3.71 8.66
CA ALA A 428 8.92 -3.75 9.67
C ALA A 428 7.97 -2.53 9.61
N TRP A 429 8.34 -1.49 8.85
CA TRP A 429 7.52 -0.30 8.67
C TRP A 429 6.16 -0.64 8.05
N PRO A 430 5.04 -0.04 8.51
CA PRO A 430 3.73 -0.30 7.93
C PRO A 430 3.65 0.11 6.45
N ALA A 431 2.90 -0.65 5.66
CA ALA A 431 2.80 -0.49 4.21
C ALA A 431 2.36 0.93 3.78
N ALA A 432 1.50 1.58 4.57
CA ALA A 432 1.10 2.97 4.34
C ALA A 432 2.28 3.96 4.28
N ASN A 433 3.48 3.61 4.72
CA ASN A 433 4.67 4.49 4.71
C ASN A 433 5.56 4.33 3.47
N PHE A 434 5.14 3.54 2.47
CA PHE A 434 5.92 3.24 1.26
C PHE A 434 5.41 4.06 0.05
N PRO A 435 5.95 5.26 -0.20
CA PRO A 435 5.61 6.01 -1.40
C PRO A 435 6.12 5.28 -2.65
N ARG A 436 5.21 4.96 -3.57
CA ARG A 436 5.53 4.24 -4.80
C ARG A 436 6.50 5.07 -5.65
N GLY A 437 7.58 4.42 -6.10
CA GLY A 437 8.53 5.04 -7.03
C GLY A 437 9.42 6.14 -6.44
N VAL A 438 9.36 6.43 -5.14
CA VAL A 438 10.07 7.59 -4.53
C VAL A 438 11.54 7.72 -4.94
N LEU A 439 12.28 6.61 -4.99
CA LEU A 439 13.72 6.57 -5.29
C LEU A 439 14.07 6.95 -6.74
N HIS A 440 13.10 7.02 -7.66
CA HIS A 440 13.29 7.63 -8.98
C HIS A 440 13.49 9.14 -8.90
N HIS A 441 12.99 9.79 -7.84
CA HIS A 441 12.86 11.24 -7.75
C HIS A 441 13.61 11.84 -6.56
N PHE A 442 13.45 11.28 -5.36
CA PHE A 442 14.08 11.75 -4.13
C PHE A 442 14.21 10.64 -3.07
N ASP A 443 14.89 10.96 -1.98
CA ASP A 443 14.94 10.14 -0.76
C ASP A 443 14.80 11.06 0.46
N ILE A 444 14.57 10.49 1.65
CA ILE A 444 14.43 11.19 2.93
C ILE A 444 15.57 12.20 3.19
N PRO A 445 16.86 11.88 2.91
CA PRO A 445 17.95 12.85 3.07
C PRO A 445 17.79 14.11 2.21
N ASP A 446 17.14 14.01 1.04
CA ASP A 446 16.86 15.17 0.18
C ASP A 446 15.88 16.12 0.89
N CYS A 447 14.82 15.58 1.49
CA CYS A 447 13.86 16.34 2.30
C CYS A 447 14.51 16.98 3.53
N ILE A 448 15.36 16.24 4.25
CA ILE A 448 16.08 16.75 5.42
C ILE A 448 17.02 17.90 5.01
N ARG A 449 17.71 17.79 3.86
CA ARG A 449 18.58 18.85 3.34
C ARG A 449 17.78 20.10 2.96
N ALA A 450 16.64 19.93 2.29
CA ALA A 450 15.78 21.05 1.88
C ALA A 450 15.20 21.84 3.07
N LEU A 451 14.93 21.18 4.20
CA LEU A 451 14.47 21.86 5.42
C LEU A 451 15.58 22.61 6.18
N GLY A 452 16.84 22.36 5.84
CA GLY A 452 17.98 23.09 6.39
C GLY A 452 17.98 23.08 7.92
N GLU A 453 18.15 24.26 8.53
CA GLU A 453 18.32 24.40 9.98
C GLU A 453 17.07 24.12 10.83
N LYS A 454 15.90 24.01 10.19
CA LYS A 454 14.63 23.77 10.89
C LYS A 454 14.51 22.37 11.47
N VAL A 455 15.24 21.39 10.93
CA VAL A 455 15.05 19.97 11.26
C VAL A 455 16.10 19.44 12.24
N THR A 456 15.61 18.68 13.22
CA THR A 456 16.41 17.95 14.22
C THR A 456 15.95 16.50 14.28
N LEU A 457 16.89 15.56 14.24
CA LEU A 457 16.67 14.13 14.34
C LEU A 457 16.91 13.65 15.78
N ARG A 458 16.04 12.77 16.28
CA ARG A 458 16.21 12.12 17.60
C ARG A 458 16.03 10.61 17.47
N GLN A 459 16.99 9.83 17.96
CA GLN A 459 16.93 8.36 18.01
C GLN A 459 16.35 7.71 16.71
N PRO A 460 16.96 7.91 15.52
CA PRO A 460 16.42 7.36 14.28
C PRO A 460 16.22 5.85 14.33
N TRP A 461 15.24 5.34 13.59
CA TRP A 461 14.94 3.91 13.51
C TRP A 461 15.46 3.28 12.22
N GLY A 462 15.83 2.00 12.32
CA GLY A 462 16.22 1.17 11.17
C GLY A 462 15.01 0.66 10.38
N PRO A 463 15.25 -0.14 9.31
CA PRO A 463 14.19 -0.84 8.58
C PRO A 463 13.35 -1.79 9.44
N ASP A 464 13.89 -2.25 10.57
CA ASP A 464 13.24 -3.11 11.55
C ASP A 464 12.42 -2.34 12.61
N MET A 465 12.26 -1.02 12.44
CA MET A 465 11.61 -0.11 13.39
C MET A 465 12.24 -0.11 14.79
N LYS A 466 13.53 -0.45 14.89
CA LYS A 466 14.27 -0.37 16.16
C LYS A 466 15.19 0.84 16.20
N PRO A 467 15.45 1.43 17.38
CA PRO A 467 16.46 2.46 17.54
C PRO A 467 17.83 2.05 17.00
N LEU A 468 18.37 2.85 16.10
CA LEU A 468 19.77 2.73 15.71
C LEU A 468 20.65 3.11 16.90
N ARG A 469 21.72 2.35 17.15
CA ARG A 469 22.73 2.74 18.13
C ARG A 469 23.34 4.08 17.72
N ALA A 470 23.76 4.89 18.69
CA ALA A 470 24.26 6.25 18.42
C ALA A 470 25.38 6.29 17.37
N GLU A 471 26.33 5.34 17.42
CA GLU A 471 27.40 5.22 16.44
C GLU A 471 26.90 4.82 15.05
N GLN A 472 25.95 3.89 14.98
CA GLN A 472 25.33 3.46 13.72
C GLN A 472 24.59 4.64 13.06
N ALA A 473 23.82 5.41 13.84
CA ALA A 473 23.14 6.61 13.36
C ALA A 473 24.12 7.66 12.84
N ARG A 474 25.20 7.95 13.59
CA ARG A 474 26.25 8.92 13.16
C ARG A 474 26.94 8.48 11.87
N ARG A 475 27.33 7.20 11.79
CA ARG A 475 27.96 6.63 10.60
C ARG A 475 27.02 6.72 9.39
N ARG A 476 25.75 6.39 9.57
CA ARG A 476 24.76 6.45 8.49
C ARG A 476 24.50 7.87 8.03
N LEU A 477 24.35 8.83 8.94
CA LEU A 477 24.22 10.25 8.61
C LEU A 477 25.41 10.75 7.78
N LYS A 478 26.64 10.37 8.15
CA LYS A 478 27.84 10.70 7.37
C LYS A 478 27.78 10.12 5.96
N GLN A 479 27.38 8.85 5.81
CA GLN A 479 27.22 8.21 4.49
C GLN A 479 26.12 8.87 3.64
N LEU A 480 25.08 9.41 4.28
CA LEU A 480 23.99 10.12 3.62
C LEU A 480 24.29 11.61 3.35
N GLY A 481 25.48 12.09 3.72
CA GLY A 481 25.88 13.50 3.58
C GLY A 481 25.08 14.44 4.49
N LEU A 482 24.52 13.95 5.59
CA LEU A 482 23.75 14.74 6.55
C LEU A 482 24.64 15.19 7.72
N PRO A 483 24.61 16.48 8.10
CA PRO A 483 25.52 17.00 9.12
C PRO A 483 25.14 16.49 10.53
N LEU A 484 26.12 16.01 11.30
CA LEU A 484 25.89 15.39 12.61
C LEU A 484 25.22 16.32 13.64
N ARG A 485 25.33 17.64 13.48
CA ARG A 485 24.62 18.64 14.31
C ARG A 485 23.09 18.47 14.27
N ARG A 486 22.57 17.74 13.29
CA ARG A 486 21.14 17.38 13.18
C ARG A 486 20.73 16.32 14.19
N LEU A 487 21.65 15.49 14.67
CA LEU A 487 21.36 14.44 15.63
C LEU A 487 21.42 15.01 17.05
N SER A 488 20.28 15.04 17.72
CA SER A 488 20.19 15.39 19.15
C SER A 488 21.02 14.40 19.98
N ARG A 489 21.72 14.91 21.01
CA ARG A 489 22.47 14.08 21.97
C ARG A 489 21.57 13.42 23.02
N SER A 490 20.34 13.92 23.16
CA SER A 490 19.30 13.46 24.09
C SER A 490 18.04 13.06 23.33
#